data_AF-A0A5Q0HF24-F1
#
_entry.id   AF-A0A5Q0HF24-F1
#
_cell.length_a   1.000
_cell.length_b   1.000
_cell.length_c   1.000
_cell.angle_alpha   90.00
_cell.angle_beta   90.00
_cell.angle_gamma   90.00
#
_symmetry.space_group_name_H-M   'P 1'
#
loop_
_entity.id
_entity.type
_entity.pdbx_description
1 polymer ?
#
loop_
_entity_poly.entity_id
_entity_poly.type
_entity_poly.pdbx_seq_one_letter_code
_entity_poly.pdbx_strand_id
1 'polypeptide(L)'
;MRPDGDRLAGAQVAREGDQAAGSQIALHEPGQPVAASELQTTGPTVAGMDVSSHQGDVDWQHWWDQGMRFAYVKATEGTDYRNPYYDQQYHGSAAVGMIRGAYHFALPDRSDGATQANHFVDNGGGWSPDGITLPGALDVEYNPYGEDTCYGLTPDAMVEWIRQFAETYQARTGRWPVVYTSTLWWDRCTGLAGDFTDTSPVWVARYAAEIGPLPHRWAVHSIWQHSSAPIDQNVFNGTADDLAALARG
;
A
#
# COMPACT_ATOMS: atom_id res chain seq x y z
N MET A 1 28.38 -32.33 -35.24
CA MET A 1 27.46 -31.27 -35.70
C MET A 1 26.52 -30.99 -34.54
N ARG A 2 26.37 -29.72 -34.16
CA ARG A 2 25.75 -29.27 -32.90
C ARG A 2 24.25 -29.56 -32.79
N PRO A 3 23.69 -29.51 -31.56
CA PRO A 3 22.36 -29.99 -31.18
C PRO A 3 21.35 -28.85 -30.95
N ASP A 4 20.16 -29.25 -30.47
CA ASP A 4 19.17 -28.51 -29.66
C ASP A 4 18.32 -27.39 -30.30
N GLY A 5 17.00 -27.55 -30.15
CA GLY A 5 15.99 -26.53 -30.36
C GLY A 5 15.17 -26.40 -29.08
N ASP A 6 15.60 -25.46 -28.23
CA ASP A 6 14.90 -24.96 -27.05
C ASP A 6 13.43 -24.66 -27.34
N ARG A 7 12.54 -25.24 -26.51
CA ARG A 7 11.19 -24.71 -26.32
C ARG A 7 11.28 -23.72 -25.16
N LEU A 8 11.35 -22.43 -25.53
CA LEU A 8 11.25 -21.30 -24.64
C LEU A 8 10.04 -21.46 -23.72
N ALA A 9 10.28 -21.49 -22.41
CA ALA A 9 9.26 -21.32 -21.40
C ALA A 9 8.67 -19.90 -21.55
N GLY A 10 7.38 -19.82 -21.91
CA GLY A 10 6.66 -18.55 -21.93
C GLY A 10 6.57 -18.01 -20.50
N ALA A 11 6.92 -16.74 -20.32
CA ALA A 11 6.67 -16.01 -19.09
C ALA A 11 5.17 -16.09 -18.79
N GLN A 12 4.83 -16.66 -17.63
CA GLN A 12 3.45 -16.75 -17.18
C GLN A 12 3.00 -15.33 -16.84
N VAL A 13 2.04 -14.79 -17.59
CA VAL A 13 1.42 -13.49 -17.30
C VAL A 13 0.84 -13.58 -15.87
N ALA A 14 1.27 -12.69 -14.98
CA ALA A 14 0.73 -12.60 -13.62
C ALA A 14 -0.79 -12.44 -13.69
N ARG A 15 -1.54 -13.13 -12.82
CA ARG A 15 -3.00 -13.01 -12.81
C ARG A 15 -3.40 -11.69 -12.15
N GLU A 16 -4.37 -10.99 -12.75
CA GLU A 16 -5.03 -9.87 -12.07
C GLU A 16 -5.56 -10.32 -10.70
N GLY A 17 -5.31 -9.51 -9.67
CA GLY A 17 -5.58 -9.83 -8.27
C GLY A 17 -4.38 -10.35 -7.46
N ASP A 18 -3.28 -10.72 -8.11
CA ASP A 18 -2.14 -11.41 -7.51
C ASP A 18 -1.01 -10.47 -7.03
N GLN A 19 -1.30 -9.21 -6.71
CA GLN A 19 -0.27 -8.27 -6.22
C GLN A 19 -0.42 -7.93 -4.73
N ALA A 20 0.69 -7.71 -4.05
CA ALA A 20 0.72 -7.14 -2.70
C ALA A 20 1.34 -5.75 -2.76
N ALA A 21 1.03 -4.88 -1.78
CA ALA A 21 1.67 -3.59 -1.68
C ALA A 21 3.19 -3.74 -1.59
N GLY A 22 3.89 -3.19 -2.57
CA GLY A 22 5.36 -3.23 -2.64
C GLY A 22 5.90 -4.38 -3.45
N SER A 23 5.04 -5.28 -3.95
CA SER A 23 5.46 -6.39 -4.80
C SER A 23 6.19 -5.89 -6.04
N GLN A 24 5.70 -4.81 -6.66
CA GLN A 24 6.32 -4.25 -7.85
C GLN A 24 7.44 -3.27 -7.50
N ILE A 25 7.35 -2.55 -6.37
CA ILE A 25 8.48 -1.75 -5.87
C ILE A 25 9.69 -2.64 -5.58
N ALA A 26 9.52 -3.79 -4.93
CA ALA A 26 10.61 -4.74 -4.68
C ALA A 26 11.29 -5.24 -5.97
N LEU A 27 10.51 -5.41 -7.04
CA LEU A 27 10.98 -5.87 -8.34
C LEU A 27 11.79 -4.78 -9.08
N HIS A 28 11.36 -3.52 -8.99
CA HIS A 28 11.93 -2.40 -9.74
C HIS A 28 12.99 -1.61 -8.96
N GLU A 29 12.92 -1.64 -7.64
CA GLU A 29 13.79 -0.92 -6.70
C GLU A 29 14.36 -1.92 -5.67
N PRO A 30 15.25 -2.84 -6.09
CA PRO A 30 15.76 -3.88 -5.21
C PRO A 30 16.56 -3.26 -4.06
N GLY A 31 15.92 -3.18 -2.89
CA GLY A 31 16.56 -2.86 -1.62
C GLY A 31 16.94 -4.13 -0.86
N GLN A 32 17.54 -3.94 0.33
CA GLN A 32 17.77 -5.04 1.26
C GLN A 32 16.72 -4.93 2.37
N PRO A 33 16.01 -6.01 2.71
CA PRO A 33 15.20 -6.03 3.93
C PRO A 33 16.01 -5.54 5.13
N VAL A 34 15.49 -4.52 5.83
CA VAL A 34 16.17 -3.94 7.01
C VAL A 34 15.39 -4.26 8.27
N ALA A 35 16.09 -4.75 9.30
CA ALA A 35 15.47 -5.03 10.57
C ALA A 35 15.01 -3.75 11.26
N ALA A 36 13.91 -3.80 12.02
CA ALA A 36 13.39 -2.62 12.73
C ALA A 36 14.43 -1.96 13.66
N SER A 37 15.35 -2.75 14.23
CA SER A 37 16.44 -2.27 15.09
C SER A 37 17.52 -1.47 14.37
N GLU A 38 17.57 -1.55 13.03
CA GLU A 38 18.57 -0.89 12.19
C GLU A 38 18.03 0.40 11.56
N LEU A 39 16.73 0.68 11.71
CA LEU A 39 16.11 1.87 11.14
C LEU A 39 16.59 3.13 11.85
N GLN A 40 16.95 4.13 11.05
CA GLN A 40 17.25 5.47 11.52
C GLN A 40 15.96 6.29 11.57
N THR A 41 15.36 6.36 12.77
CA THR A 41 14.16 7.16 13.02
C THR A 41 14.50 8.38 13.88
N THR A 42 13.80 9.49 13.67
CA THR A 42 14.03 10.75 14.40
C THR A 42 13.13 10.90 15.63
N GLY A 43 12.25 9.93 15.88
CA GLY A 43 11.24 9.98 16.94
C GLY A 43 10.65 8.60 17.27
N PRO A 44 9.58 8.56 18.09
CA PRO A 44 8.89 7.34 18.42
C PRO A 44 8.27 6.71 17.17
N THR A 45 8.21 5.38 17.17
CA THR A 45 7.54 4.62 16.12
C THR A 45 6.63 3.56 16.72
N VAL A 46 5.62 3.18 15.95
CA VAL A 46 4.77 2.01 16.24
C VAL A 46 5.00 0.99 15.13
N ALA A 47 5.26 -0.27 15.48
CA ALA A 47 5.44 -1.33 14.49
C ALA A 47 4.09 -1.81 13.95
N GLY A 48 4.06 -2.14 12.67
CA GLY A 48 2.92 -2.74 11.99
C GLY A 48 3.34 -3.54 10.77
N MET A 49 2.33 -4.02 10.05
CA MET A 49 2.51 -4.91 8.92
C MET A 49 1.44 -4.65 7.87
N ASP A 50 1.62 -5.21 6.68
CA ASP A 50 0.55 -5.28 5.69
C ASP A 50 0.49 -6.66 5.05
N VAL A 51 -0.71 -7.07 4.65
CA VAL A 51 -1.00 -8.43 4.19
C VAL A 51 -1.97 -8.44 3.02
N SER A 52 -1.92 -9.53 2.28
CA SER A 52 -2.79 -9.83 1.14
C SER A 52 -3.11 -11.33 1.09
N SER A 53 -3.76 -11.78 0.02
CA SER A 53 -3.98 -13.21 -0.23
C SER A 53 -2.70 -14.04 -0.27
N HIS A 54 -1.53 -13.43 -0.50
CA HIS A 54 -0.22 -14.12 -0.50
C HIS A 54 0.14 -14.73 0.84
N GLN A 55 -0.37 -14.17 1.94
CA GLN A 55 -0.13 -14.68 3.29
C GLN A 55 -1.15 -15.75 3.73
N GLY A 56 -2.27 -15.89 3.02
CA GLY A 56 -3.38 -16.74 3.45
C GLY A 56 -3.94 -16.34 4.83
N ASP A 57 -4.32 -17.33 5.64
CA ASP A 57 -4.71 -17.08 7.03
C ASP A 57 -3.50 -16.68 7.87
N VAL A 58 -3.61 -15.56 8.58
CA VAL A 58 -2.53 -15.02 9.42
C VAL A 58 -2.70 -15.45 10.88
N ASP A 59 -1.61 -15.90 11.51
CA ASP A 59 -1.53 -16.08 12.97
C ASP A 59 -1.34 -14.72 13.64
N TRP A 60 -2.47 -14.05 13.92
CA TRP A 60 -2.49 -12.70 14.47
C TRP A 60 -1.91 -12.61 15.88
N GLN A 61 -2.10 -13.64 16.71
CA GLN A 61 -1.56 -13.64 18.08
C GLN A 61 -0.03 -13.70 18.03
N HIS A 62 0.53 -14.52 17.14
CA HIS A 62 1.97 -14.56 16.92
C HIS A 62 2.54 -13.17 16.61
N TRP A 63 1.97 -12.44 15.64
CA TRP A 63 2.46 -11.10 15.26
C TRP A 63 2.24 -10.04 16.33
N TRP A 64 1.14 -10.12 17.07
CA TRP A 64 0.91 -9.29 18.24
C TRP A 64 2.01 -9.48 19.30
N ASP A 65 2.37 -10.73 19.58
CA ASP A 65 3.43 -11.09 20.54
C ASP A 65 4.82 -10.66 20.04
N GLN A 66 5.02 -10.53 18.72
CA GLN A 66 6.23 -9.93 18.11
C GLN A 66 6.25 -8.39 18.16
N GLY A 67 5.19 -7.75 18.69
CA GLY A 67 5.15 -6.30 18.87
C GLY A 67 4.38 -5.52 17.81
N MET A 68 3.75 -6.18 16.83
CA MET A 68 2.91 -5.50 15.84
C MET A 68 1.66 -4.91 16.50
N ARG A 69 1.33 -3.67 16.13
CA ARG A 69 0.19 -2.92 16.70
C ARG A 69 -0.76 -2.36 15.65
N PHE A 70 -0.36 -2.36 14.38
CA PHE A 70 -1.30 -2.09 13.29
C PHE A 70 -1.10 -2.99 12.08
N ALA A 71 -2.16 -3.11 11.28
CA ALA A 71 -2.14 -3.86 10.03
C ALA A 71 -2.88 -3.13 8.90
N TYR A 72 -2.35 -3.15 7.67
CA TYR A 72 -3.14 -2.90 6.47
C TYR A 72 -3.45 -4.22 5.75
N VAL A 73 -4.69 -4.38 5.27
CA VAL A 73 -5.14 -5.60 4.60
C VAL A 73 -5.60 -5.27 3.18
N LYS A 74 -5.10 -5.99 2.18
CA LYS A 74 -5.58 -5.84 0.80
C LYS A 74 -7.07 -6.15 0.76
N ALA A 75 -7.90 -5.21 0.32
CA ALA A 75 -9.33 -5.45 0.09
C ALA A 75 -9.60 -5.78 -1.38
N THR A 76 -9.14 -4.93 -2.28
CA THR A 76 -9.49 -4.98 -3.70
C THR A 76 -8.30 -4.62 -4.59
N GLU A 77 -8.42 -4.97 -5.87
CA GLU A 77 -7.53 -4.54 -6.95
C GLU A 77 -8.39 -4.24 -8.17
N GLY A 78 -8.11 -3.14 -8.89
CA GLY A 78 -8.89 -2.76 -10.06
C GLY A 78 -10.39 -2.63 -9.77
N THR A 79 -11.23 -3.36 -10.53
CA THR A 79 -12.70 -3.21 -10.46
C THR A 79 -13.46 -4.49 -10.14
N ASP A 80 -12.76 -5.62 -10.01
CA ASP A 80 -13.39 -6.95 -9.92
C ASP A 80 -12.75 -7.84 -8.85
N TYR A 81 -11.43 -7.74 -8.63
CA TYR A 81 -10.76 -8.53 -7.62
C TYR A 81 -11.16 -8.11 -6.21
N ARG A 82 -11.34 -9.13 -5.36
CA ARG A 82 -11.52 -9.03 -3.92
C ARG A 82 -10.63 -10.07 -3.25
N ASN A 83 -9.91 -9.66 -2.21
CA ASN A 83 -9.08 -10.58 -1.45
C ASN A 83 -9.94 -11.64 -0.73
N PRO A 84 -9.80 -12.94 -1.05
CA PRO A 84 -10.62 -13.99 -0.44
C PRO A 84 -10.31 -14.22 1.05
N TYR A 85 -9.17 -13.73 1.54
CA TYR A 85 -8.77 -13.80 2.95
C TYR A 85 -9.10 -12.53 3.74
N TYR A 86 -9.71 -11.52 3.09
CA TYR A 86 -9.94 -10.21 3.70
C TYR A 86 -10.65 -10.31 5.06
N ASP A 87 -11.72 -11.11 5.18
CA ASP A 87 -12.47 -11.22 6.43
C ASP A 87 -11.61 -11.77 7.58
N GLN A 88 -10.83 -12.84 7.33
CA GLN A 88 -9.93 -13.41 8.33
C GLN A 88 -8.85 -12.41 8.71
N GLN A 89 -8.28 -11.72 7.73
CA GLN A 89 -7.14 -10.85 7.94
C GLN A 89 -7.55 -9.54 8.63
N TYR A 90 -8.62 -8.94 8.15
CA TYR A 90 -9.16 -7.70 8.68
C TYR A 90 -9.73 -7.94 10.08
N HIS A 91 -10.63 -8.92 10.29
CA HIS A 91 -11.20 -9.18 11.62
C HIS A 91 -10.25 -9.85 12.60
N GLY A 92 -9.33 -10.69 12.14
CA GLY A 92 -8.33 -11.33 12.99
C GLY A 92 -7.34 -10.33 13.59
N SER A 93 -6.87 -9.34 12.81
CA SER A 93 -5.97 -8.29 13.33
C SER A 93 -6.65 -7.44 14.42
N ALA A 94 -7.90 -7.02 14.20
CA ALA A 94 -8.67 -6.30 15.21
C ALA A 94 -8.93 -7.15 16.47
N ALA A 95 -9.17 -8.46 16.33
CA ALA A 95 -9.47 -9.34 17.45
C ALA A 95 -8.32 -9.49 18.46
N VAL A 96 -7.07 -9.36 18.01
CA VAL A 96 -5.88 -9.32 18.88
C VAL A 96 -5.53 -7.91 19.38
N GLY A 97 -6.30 -6.90 18.96
CA GLY A 97 -6.17 -5.51 19.43
C GLY A 97 -5.39 -4.58 18.50
N MET A 98 -5.08 -4.99 17.27
CA MET A 98 -4.41 -4.09 16.31
C MET A 98 -5.37 -3.03 15.79
N ILE A 99 -4.84 -1.81 15.60
CA ILE A 99 -5.46 -0.80 14.73
C ILE A 99 -5.30 -1.29 13.29
N ARG A 100 -6.33 -1.20 12.45
CA ARG A 100 -6.29 -1.80 11.12
C ARG A 100 -6.83 -0.88 10.03
N GLY A 101 -6.28 -1.00 8.84
CA GLY A 101 -6.78 -0.37 7.63
C GLY A 101 -6.94 -1.37 6.51
N ALA A 102 -7.58 -0.94 5.43
CA ALA A 102 -7.63 -1.71 4.19
C ALA A 102 -6.88 -0.95 3.09
N TYR A 103 -6.37 -1.66 2.08
CA TYR A 103 -5.78 -1.00 0.90
C TYR A 103 -6.36 -1.53 -0.40
N HIS A 104 -6.27 -0.69 -1.42
CA HIS A 104 -6.67 -0.94 -2.79
C HIS A 104 -5.46 -0.87 -3.73
N PHE A 105 -5.19 -1.93 -4.47
CA PHE A 105 -4.17 -1.91 -5.52
C PHE A 105 -4.74 -1.30 -6.80
N ALA A 106 -4.21 -0.15 -7.19
CA ALA A 106 -4.70 0.65 -8.31
C ALA A 106 -4.36 0.00 -9.66
N LEU A 107 -5.31 0.04 -10.60
CA LEU A 107 -5.06 -0.23 -12.02
C LEU A 107 -5.54 0.94 -12.89
N PRO A 108 -4.77 2.05 -12.98
CA PRO A 108 -5.22 3.28 -13.65
C PRO A 108 -5.56 3.17 -15.14
N ASP A 109 -5.09 2.12 -15.83
CA ASP A 109 -5.39 1.82 -17.23
C ASP A 109 -6.67 0.98 -17.43
N ARG A 110 -7.35 0.57 -16.36
CA ARG A 110 -8.56 -0.28 -16.43
C ARG A 110 -9.87 0.50 -16.25
N SER A 111 -9.86 1.58 -15.49
CA SER A 111 -11.01 2.46 -15.26
C SER A 111 -10.57 3.81 -14.73
N ASP A 112 -11.50 4.75 -14.56
CA ASP A 112 -11.23 5.98 -13.80
C ASP A 112 -11.05 5.71 -12.29
N GLY A 113 -10.50 6.69 -11.57
CA GLY A 113 -10.19 6.58 -10.15
C GLY A 113 -11.44 6.53 -9.26
N ALA A 114 -12.50 7.22 -9.67
CA ALA A 114 -13.77 7.22 -8.95
C ALA A 114 -14.41 5.82 -8.93
N THR A 115 -14.34 5.09 -10.04
CA THR A 115 -14.84 3.72 -10.16
C THR A 115 -14.11 2.78 -9.19
N GLN A 116 -12.79 2.87 -9.12
CA GLN A 116 -12.00 2.02 -8.21
C GLN A 116 -12.18 2.41 -6.73
N ALA A 117 -12.32 3.71 -6.43
CA ALA A 117 -12.66 4.17 -5.08
C ALA A 117 -14.01 3.63 -4.61
N ASN A 118 -15.02 3.62 -5.49
CA ASN A 118 -16.32 3.03 -5.18
C ASN A 118 -16.21 1.52 -4.91
N HIS A 119 -15.54 0.79 -5.81
CA HIS A 119 -15.31 -0.65 -5.63
C HIS A 119 -14.56 -0.95 -4.34
N PHE A 120 -13.54 -0.17 -4.00
CA PHE A 120 -12.81 -0.30 -2.75
C PHE A 120 -13.70 -0.10 -1.53
N VAL A 121 -14.42 1.02 -1.45
CA VAL A 121 -15.29 1.32 -0.29
C VAL A 121 -16.39 0.27 -0.13
N ASP A 122 -16.99 -0.21 -1.23
CA ASP A 122 -18.06 -1.22 -1.18
C ASP A 122 -17.58 -2.61 -0.76
N ASN A 123 -16.27 -2.87 -0.81
CA ASN A 123 -15.70 -4.21 -0.59
C ASN A 123 -14.59 -4.23 0.48
N GLY A 124 -14.63 -3.31 1.46
CA GLY A 124 -13.75 -3.34 2.64
C GLY A 124 -12.93 -2.07 2.88
N GLY A 125 -12.96 -1.11 1.96
CA GLY A 125 -12.27 0.18 2.10
C GLY A 125 -12.99 1.21 2.97
N GLY A 126 -14.17 0.89 3.49
CA GLY A 126 -14.92 1.80 4.35
C GLY A 126 -14.17 2.20 5.62
N TRP A 127 -14.54 3.35 6.18
CA TRP A 127 -13.98 3.87 7.42
C TRP A 127 -15.11 4.28 8.38
N SER A 128 -14.86 4.12 9.68
CA SER A 128 -15.70 4.66 10.74
C SER A 128 -14.85 5.16 11.90
N PRO A 129 -15.27 6.19 12.66
CA PRO A 129 -14.52 6.77 13.78
C PRO A 129 -14.61 5.89 15.05
N ASP A 130 -14.33 4.59 14.92
CA ASP A 130 -14.34 3.61 16.02
C ASP A 130 -13.03 3.59 16.83
N GLY A 131 -12.02 4.35 16.38
CA GLY A 131 -10.70 4.44 17.01
C GLY A 131 -9.78 3.26 16.72
N ILE A 132 -10.20 2.30 15.90
CA ILE A 132 -9.41 1.14 15.49
C ILE A 132 -9.35 0.96 13.97
N THR A 133 -10.10 1.74 13.20
CA THR A 133 -10.11 1.72 11.73
C THR A 133 -9.31 2.89 11.16
N LEU A 134 -8.19 2.62 10.50
CA LEU A 134 -7.40 3.59 9.73
C LEU A 134 -8.14 4.00 8.45
N PRO A 135 -7.89 5.21 7.91
CA PRO A 135 -8.30 5.54 6.54
C PRO A 135 -7.83 4.45 5.57
N GLY A 136 -8.61 4.18 4.54
CA GLY A 136 -8.20 3.27 3.48
C GLY A 136 -6.96 3.80 2.76
N ALA A 137 -6.10 2.90 2.30
CA ALA A 137 -4.92 3.25 1.51
C ALA A 137 -5.14 2.99 0.02
N LEU A 138 -4.68 3.92 -0.81
CA LEU A 138 -4.48 3.75 -2.24
C LEU A 138 -3.04 3.27 -2.47
N ASP A 139 -2.89 2.02 -2.86
CA ASP A 139 -1.62 1.46 -3.35
C ASP A 139 -1.50 1.77 -4.84
N VAL A 140 -0.59 2.69 -5.16
CA VAL A 140 -0.33 3.13 -6.53
C VAL A 140 1.17 3.00 -6.80
N GLU A 141 1.53 1.92 -7.48
CA GLU A 141 2.91 1.54 -7.76
C GLU A 141 3.11 1.07 -9.20
N TYR A 142 4.29 0.53 -9.52
CA TYR A 142 4.67 0.03 -10.84
C TYR A 142 3.62 -0.90 -11.43
N ASN A 143 3.28 -0.71 -12.71
CA ASN A 143 2.31 -1.55 -13.40
C ASN A 143 2.79 -3.02 -13.52
N PRO A 144 2.08 -3.99 -12.92
CA PRO A 144 2.43 -5.41 -12.99
C PRO A 144 1.98 -6.09 -14.31
N TYR A 145 1.09 -5.47 -15.08
CA TYR A 145 0.38 -6.10 -16.21
C TYR A 145 0.68 -5.52 -17.58
N GLY A 146 1.51 -4.48 -17.65
CA GLY A 146 1.86 -3.79 -18.88
C GLY A 146 3.36 -3.50 -19.00
N GLU A 147 3.81 -3.16 -20.21
CA GLU A 147 5.22 -2.81 -20.44
C GLU A 147 5.56 -1.41 -19.89
N ASP A 148 4.58 -0.51 -19.83
CA ASP A 148 4.76 0.84 -19.31
C ASP A 148 4.54 0.88 -17.79
N THR A 149 5.57 1.32 -17.06
CA THR A 149 5.57 1.37 -15.59
C THR A 149 4.53 2.31 -14.99
N CYS A 150 4.02 3.26 -15.79
CA CYS A 150 3.03 4.27 -15.40
C CYS A 150 1.66 4.01 -16.06
N TYR A 151 1.36 2.75 -16.40
CA TYR A 151 0.06 2.34 -16.97
C TYR A 151 -0.25 3.01 -18.32
N GLY A 152 0.78 3.47 -19.05
CA GLY A 152 0.62 4.20 -20.31
C GLY A 152 0.03 5.61 -20.15
N LEU A 153 -0.05 6.11 -18.91
CA LEU A 153 -0.56 7.44 -18.59
C LEU A 153 0.56 8.48 -18.61
N THR A 154 0.21 9.70 -19.03
CA THR A 154 1.06 10.87 -18.79
C THR A 154 1.00 11.26 -17.31
N PRO A 155 1.99 12.01 -16.79
CA PRO A 155 1.95 12.51 -15.42
C PRO A 155 0.66 13.23 -15.03
N ASP A 156 0.16 14.12 -15.90
CA ASP A 156 -1.09 14.85 -15.65
C ASP A 156 -2.32 13.91 -15.59
N ALA A 157 -2.35 12.89 -16.45
CA ALA A 157 -3.45 11.91 -16.45
C ALA A 157 -3.40 11.01 -15.22
N MET A 158 -2.22 10.60 -14.77
CA MET A 158 -2.04 9.85 -13.52
C MET A 158 -2.49 10.66 -12.31
N VAL A 159 -2.08 11.94 -12.25
CA VAL A 159 -2.47 12.85 -11.16
C VAL A 159 -3.99 13.07 -11.14
N GLU A 160 -4.62 13.22 -12.30
CA GLU A 160 -6.09 13.30 -12.40
C GLU A 160 -6.77 12.03 -11.94
N TRP A 161 -6.23 10.86 -12.29
CA TRP A 161 -6.75 9.59 -11.83
C TRP A 161 -6.69 9.45 -10.30
N ILE A 162 -5.54 9.77 -9.69
CA ILE A 162 -5.33 9.72 -8.23
C ILE A 162 -6.29 10.70 -7.53
N ARG A 163 -6.48 11.90 -8.09
CA ARG A 163 -7.43 12.89 -7.57
C ARG A 163 -8.86 12.36 -7.55
N GLN A 164 -9.32 11.77 -8.66
CA GLN A 164 -10.66 11.20 -8.73
C GLN A 164 -10.87 10.09 -7.69
N PHE A 165 -9.87 9.24 -7.49
CA PHE A 165 -9.91 8.22 -6.43
C PHE A 165 -10.02 8.89 -5.04
N ALA A 166 -9.10 9.81 -4.73
CA ALA A 166 -9.02 10.44 -3.42
C ALA A 166 -10.26 11.25 -3.05
N GLU A 167 -10.78 12.06 -3.98
CA GLU A 167 -11.99 12.86 -3.77
C GLU A 167 -13.23 11.97 -3.63
N THR A 168 -13.34 10.90 -4.42
CA THR A 168 -14.45 9.94 -4.28
C THR A 168 -14.38 9.21 -2.95
N TYR A 169 -13.20 8.76 -2.54
CA TYR A 169 -13.00 8.12 -1.24
C TYR A 169 -13.35 9.05 -0.08
N GLN A 170 -12.91 10.31 -0.15
CA GLN A 170 -13.24 11.34 0.85
C GLN A 170 -14.74 11.61 0.91
N ALA A 171 -15.41 11.75 -0.24
CA ALA A 171 -16.85 11.99 -0.29
C ALA A 171 -17.64 10.83 0.34
N ARG A 172 -17.12 9.59 0.23
CA ARG A 172 -17.78 8.39 0.74
C ARG A 172 -17.50 8.07 2.19
N THR A 173 -16.34 8.43 2.70
CA THR A 173 -15.87 8.00 4.03
C THR A 173 -15.65 9.15 4.99
N GLY A 174 -15.58 10.40 4.49
CA GLY A 174 -15.17 11.57 5.25
C GLY A 174 -13.67 11.67 5.50
N ARG A 175 -12.86 10.73 4.99
CA ARG A 175 -11.39 10.71 5.16
C ARG A 175 -10.69 10.72 3.82
N TRP A 176 -9.58 11.43 3.73
CA TRP A 176 -8.66 11.26 2.60
C TRP A 176 -7.95 9.91 2.71
N PRO A 177 -7.71 9.20 1.59
CA PRO A 177 -6.98 7.95 1.65
C PRO A 177 -5.50 8.21 2.00
N VAL A 178 -4.86 7.21 2.60
CA VAL A 178 -3.39 7.17 2.65
C VAL A 178 -2.87 6.82 1.26
N VAL A 179 -1.83 7.49 0.79
CA VAL A 179 -1.17 7.13 -0.48
C VAL A 179 0.01 6.22 -0.17
N TYR A 180 -0.05 4.97 -0.64
CA TYR A 180 1.08 4.05 -0.67
C TYR A 180 1.80 4.11 -2.01
N THR A 181 3.11 4.33 -1.99
CA THR A 181 3.98 4.41 -3.19
C THR A 181 5.46 4.33 -2.80
N SER A 182 6.35 4.18 -3.78
CA SER A 182 7.76 4.58 -3.65
C SER A 182 7.99 6.02 -4.12
N THR A 183 9.08 6.63 -3.68
CA THR A 183 9.51 7.96 -4.17
C THR A 183 9.82 7.94 -5.66
N LEU A 184 10.51 6.90 -6.17
CA LEU A 184 10.93 6.85 -7.58
C LEU A 184 9.75 6.65 -8.52
N TRP A 185 8.78 5.81 -8.16
CA TRP A 185 7.56 5.64 -8.96
C TRP A 185 6.75 6.94 -8.98
N TRP A 186 6.55 7.56 -7.82
CA TRP A 186 5.75 8.77 -7.70
C TRP A 186 6.32 9.91 -8.54
N ASP A 187 7.62 10.21 -8.38
CA ASP A 187 8.27 11.30 -9.11
C ASP A 187 8.25 11.06 -10.62
N ARG A 188 8.39 9.80 -11.06
CA ARG A 188 8.32 9.41 -12.48
C ARG A 188 6.91 9.57 -13.03
N CYS A 189 5.92 9.00 -12.37
CA CYS A 189 4.58 8.80 -12.92
C CYS A 189 3.62 9.94 -12.60
N THR A 190 3.96 10.86 -11.69
CA THR A 190 3.13 12.04 -11.36
C THR A 190 3.82 13.38 -11.66
N GLY A 191 5.15 13.37 -11.83
CA GLY A 191 5.94 14.57 -12.14
C GLY A 191 5.77 15.67 -11.09
N LEU A 192 5.71 16.93 -11.55
CA LEU A 192 5.60 18.09 -10.66
C LEU A 192 4.17 18.40 -10.21
N ALA A 193 3.16 17.71 -10.74
CA ALA A 193 1.76 17.94 -10.43
C ALA A 193 1.23 17.02 -9.31
N GLY A 194 2.01 16.04 -8.87
CA GLY A 194 1.66 15.08 -7.82
C GLY A 194 1.72 15.62 -6.39
N ASP A 195 1.17 16.80 -6.13
CA ASP A 195 1.07 17.36 -4.79
C ASP A 195 -0.27 17.01 -4.14
N PHE A 196 -0.24 16.07 -3.20
CA PHE A 196 -1.39 15.67 -2.38
C PHE A 196 -1.14 15.92 -0.89
N THR A 197 -0.14 16.74 -0.55
CA THR A 197 0.34 16.91 0.84
C THR A 197 -0.69 17.55 1.77
N ASP A 198 -1.61 18.37 1.24
CA ASP A 198 -2.69 18.99 2.00
C ASP A 198 -3.87 18.04 2.28
N THR A 199 -3.90 16.85 1.67
CA THR A 199 -5.03 15.92 1.74
C THR A 199 -4.64 14.56 2.29
N SER A 200 -3.61 13.93 1.71
CA SER A 200 -3.36 12.51 1.85
C SER A 200 -2.06 12.28 2.64
N PRO A 201 -2.11 11.54 3.77
CA PRO A 201 -0.91 11.04 4.41
C PRO A 201 -0.15 10.10 3.45
N VAL A 202 1.18 10.05 3.56
CA VAL A 202 2.00 9.16 2.72
C VAL A 202 2.51 7.95 3.50
N TRP A 203 2.34 6.78 2.91
CA TRP A 203 2.94 5.52 3.28
C TRP A 203 4.01 5.17 2.24
N VAL A 204 5.29 5.36 2.60
CA VAL A 204 6.38 5.20 1.64
C VAL A 204 6.97 3.81 1.73
N ALA A 205 7.12 3.14 0.59
CA ALA A 205 7.92 1.92 0.49
C ALA A 205 9.39 2.27 0.18
N ARG A 206 10.28 1.83 1.06
CA ARG A 206 11.73 1.95 0.85
C ARG A 206 12.47 0.94 1.73
N TYR A 207 13.05 -0.09 1.12
CA TYR A 207 13.76 -1.15 1.85
C TYR A 207 15.23 -0.76 2.10
N ALA A 208 15.44 0.10 3.10
CA ALA A 208 16.73 0.64 3.50
C ALA A 208 16.74 1.03 4.99
N ALA A 209 17.91 1.34 5.55
CA ALA A 209 18.03 1.78 6.95
C ALA A 209 17.62 3.25 7.16
N GLU A 210 17.47 4.02 6.08
CA GLU A 210 17.11 5.42 6.09
C GLU A 210 15.91 5.67 5.17
N ILE A 211 14.96 6.50 5.61
CA ILE A 211 13.75 6.86 4.86
C ILE A 211 14.03 7.58 3.54
N GLY A 212 15.18 8.26 3.44
CA GLY A 212 15.58 8.99 2.23
C GLY A 212 14.63 10.14 1.86
N PRO A 213 14.73 10.64 0.61
CA PRO A 213 13.80 11.62 0.07
C PRO A 213 12.38 11.07 -0.01
N LEU A 214 11.41 11.88 0.42
CA LEU A 214 9.99 11.55 0.31
C LEU A 214 9.44 11.91 -1.07
N PRO A 215 8.35 11.27 -1.51
CA PRO A 215 7.68 11.61 -2.77
C PRO A 215 7.34 13.10 -2.83
N HIS A 216 7.63 13.75 -3.96
CA HIS A 216 7.24 15.13 -4.24
C HIS A 216 7.54 16.13 -3.09
N ARG A 217 6.50 16.61 -2.38
CA ARG A 217 6.56 17.67 -1.35
C ARG A 217 6.22 17.20 0.05
N TRP A 218 5.97 15.90 0.27
CA TRP A 218 5.73 15.42 1.62
C TRP A 218 6.95 15.72 2.48
N ALA A 219 6.75 16.48 3.56
CA ALA A 219 7.82 16.83 4.49
C ALA A 219 8.07 15.72 5.53
N VAL A 220 7.04 14.89 5.78
CA VAL A 220 7.06 13.77 6.71
C VAL A 220 6.28 12.60 6.12
N HIS A 221 6.73 11.37 6.39
CA HIS A 221 5.94 10.17 6.15
C HIS A 221 5.04 9.90 7.34
N SER A 222 3.88 9.29 7.10
CA SER A 222 3.05 8.73 8.16
C SER A 222 3.41 7.27 8.43
N ILE A 223 3.64 6.49 7.37
CA ILE A 223 4.04 5.08 7.48
C ILE A 223 5.24 4.83 6.55
N TRP A 224 6.14 3.96 6.97
CA TRP A 224 7.28 3.51 6.18
C TRP A 224 7.30 1.99 6.11
N GLN A 225 7.13 1.42 4.91
CA GLN A 225 7.39 0.01 4.63
C GLN A 225 8.89 -0.19 4.40
N HIS A 226 9.57 -0.83 5.35
CA HIS A 226 11.04 -0.89 5.40
C HIS A 226 11.62 -2.28 5.12
N SER A 227 10.77 -3.31 5.05
CA SER A 227 11.15 -4.68 4.74
C SER A 227 9.97 -5.42 4.12
N SER A 228 10.25 -6.35 3.21
CA SER A 228 9.28 -7.32 2.69
C SER A 228 9.43 -8.72 3.27
N ALA A 229 10.27 -8.87 4.30
CA ALA A 229 10.57 -10.15 4.94
C ALA A 229 10.54 -10.03 6.47
N PRO A 230 10.10 -11.09 7.19
CA PRO A 230 9.47 -12.33 6.68
C PRO A 230 8.03 -12.12 6.16
N ILE A 231 7.45 -10.96 6.46
CA ILE A 231 6.20 -10.38 5.97
C ILE A 231 6.45 -8.88 5.85
N ASP A 232 5.67 -8.14 5.07
CA ASP A 232 5.88 -6.70 4.93
C ASP A 232 5.85 -6.01 6.31
N GLN A 233 6.93 -5.29 6.63
CA GLN A 233 7.15 -4.62 7.90
C GLN A 233 7.02 -3.12 7.73
N ASN A 234 6.23 -2.52 8.61
CA ASN A 234 5.94 -1.11 8.61
C ASN A 234 6.28 -0.47 9.96
N VAL A 235 6.68 0.79 9.91
CA VAL A 235 6.69 1.67 11.08
C VAL A 235 5.81 2.88 10.83
N PHE A 236 4.91 3.18 11.76
CA PHE A 236 4.20 4.44 11.83
C PHE A 236 5.08 5.49 12.53
N ASN A 237 5.13 6.70 11.97
CA ASN A 237 5.91 7.82 12.49
C ASN A 237 5.12 8.58 13.56
N GLY A 238 5.28 8.17 14.83
CA GLY A 238 4.59 8.74 15.97
C GLY A 238 4.39 7.75 17.11
N THR A 239 3.65 8.19 18.13
CA THR A 239 3.26 7.37 19.28
C THR A 239 2.02 6.51 19.00
N ALA A 240 1.67 5.62 19.91
CA ALA A 240 0.41 4.86 19.84
C ALA A 240 -0.83 5.79 19.89
N ASP A 241 -0.76 6.91 20.62
CA ASP A 241 -1.85 7.88 20.69
C ASP A 241 -2.03 8.62 19.36
N ASP A 242 -0.93 8.92 18.66
CA ASP A 242 -0.93 9.54 17.33
C ASP A 242 -1.52 8.58 16.28
N LEU A 243 -1.15 7.29 16.34
CA LEU A 243 -1.74 6.25 15.48
C LEU A 243 -3.25 6.11 15.73
N ALA A 244 -3.67 6.10 16.99
CA ALA A 244 -5.08 6.06 17.34
C ALA A 244 -5.82 7.35 16.93
N ALA A 245 -5.15 8.50 16.92
CA ALA A 245 -5.69 9.75 16.41
C ALA A 245 -5.92 9.68 14.89
N LEU A 246 -4.96 9.12 14.13
CA LEU A 246 -5.14 8.87 12.69
C LEU A 246 -6.37 7.98 12.41
N ALA A 247 -6.58 6.95 13.23
CA ALA A 247 -7.76 6.08 13.13
C ALA A 247 -9.08 6.79 13.46
N ARG A 248 -9.10 7.67 14.48
CA ARG A 248 -10.32 8.44 14.85
C ARG A 248 -10.70 9.54 13.87
N GLY A 249 -9.72 10.07 13.13
CA GLY A 249 -9.92 11.15 12.17
C GLY A 249 -9.93 12.54 12.76
#